data_AF-T0ZS63-F1
#
_entry.id   AF-T0ZS63-F1
#
_cell.length_a   1.000
_cell.length_b   1.000
_cell.length_c   1.000
_cell.angle_alpha   90.00
_cell.angle_beta   90.00
_cell.angle_gamma   90.00
#
_symmetry.space_group_name_H-M   'P 1'
#
loop_
_entity.id
_entity.type
_entity.pdbx_description
1 polymer ?
#
loop_
_entity_poly.entity_id
_entity_poly.type
_entity_poly.pdbx_seq_one_letter_code
_entity_poly.pdbx_strand_id
1 'polypeptide(L)' 'MTGEFALIRRYFHPPTRHTLLAGGDDAALIVPQTAHELALSTDLL' A
#
# COMPACT_ATOMS: atom_id res chain seq x y z
N MET A 1 24.48 -3.06 3.00
CA MET A 1 24.39 -1.60 3.22
C MET A 1 22.95 -1.23 3.53
N THR A 2 22.72 -0.48 4.60
CA THR A 2 21.42 0.08 5.03
C THR A 2 21.05 1.30 4.17
N GLY A 3 20.82 1.09 2.88
CA GLY A 3 20.25 2.12 2.00
C GLY A 3 18.74 2.22 2.15
N GLU A 4 18.16 3.33 1.69
CA GLU A 4 16.71 3.57 1.72
C GLU A 4 15.91 2.38 1.18
N PHE A 5 16.23 1.90 -0.03
CA PHE A 5 15.53 0.75 -0.62
C PHE A 5 15.68 -0.54 0.16
N ALA A 6 16.79 -0.74 0.88
CA ALA A 6 16.97 -1.90 1.74
C ALA A 6 16.09 -1.81 2.99
N LEU A 7 15.89 -0.60 3.53
CA LEU A 7 14.95 -0.36 4.63
C LEU A 7 13.49 -0.51 4.17
N ILE A 8 13.14 0.04 3.01
CA ILE A 8 11.80 -0.11 2.41
C ILE A 8 11.46 -1.58 2.22
N ARG A 9 12.34 -2.36 1.59
CA ARG A 9 12.09 -3.79 1.38
C ARG A 9 11.99 -4.58 2.69
N ARG A 10 12.75 -4.18 3.72
CA ARG A 10 12.75 -4.89 5.01
C ARG A 10 11.52 -4.58 5.86
N TYR A 11 11.05 -3.34 5.86
CA TYR A 11 10.02 -2.88 6.80
C TYR A 11 8.69 -2.47 6.15
N PHE A 12 8.67 -2.17 4.86
CA PHE A 12 7.51 -1.63 4.13
C PHE A 12 7.13 -2.50 2.92
N HIS A 13 7.21 -3.83 3.04
CA HIS A 13 6.79 -4.78 2.01
C HIS A 13 5.85 -5.88 2.54
N PRO A 14 4.67 -5.51 3.08
CA PRO A 14 3.72 -6.49 3.59
C PRO A 14 3.08 -7.31 2.44
N PRO A 15 2.71 -8.59 2.69
CA PRO A 15 2.00 -9.39 1.71
C PRO A 15 0.62 -8.79 1.39
N THR A 16 0.25 -8.79 0.12
CA THR A 16 -1.06 -8.30 -0.35
C THR A 16 -2.13 -9.37 -0.16
N ARG A 17 -3.33 -8.95 0.27
CA ARG A 17 -4.47 -9.87 0.49
C ARG A 17 -5.77 -9.45 -0.17
N HIS A 18 -5.95 -8.16 -0.42
CA HIS A 18 -7.24 -7.57 -0.80
C HIS A 18 -7.09 -6.39 -1.78
N THR A 19 -5.90 -6.16 -2.31
CA THR A 19 -5.62 -5.13 -3.31
C THR A 19 -5.13 -5.79 -4.59
N LEU A 20 -5.43 -5.18 -5.74
CA LEU A 20 -4.92 -5.65 -7.03
C LEU A 20 -3.42 -5.39 -7.15
N LEU A 21 -2.97 -4.29 -6.56
CA LEU A 21 -1.56 -3.90 -6.41
C LEU A 21 -1.41 -3.19 -5.07
N ALA A 22 -0.40 -3.55 -4.27
CA ALA A 22 -0.06 -2.76 -3.06
C ALA A 22 1.24 -1.98 -3.30
N GLY A 23 2.07 -1.81 -2.26
CA GLY A 23 3.36 -1.12 -2.37
C GLY A 23 4.40 -1.94 -3.14
N GLY A 24 5.22 -1.24 -3.91
CA GLY A 24 6.28 -1.83 -4.73
C GLY A 24 6.38 -1.23 -6.14
N ASP A 25 5.34 -0.52 -6.56
CA ASP A 25 5.29 0.34 -7.75
C ASP A 25 4.99 1.79 -7.31
N ASP A 26 4.84 2.71 -8.27
CA ASP A 26 4.56 4.13 -8.02
C ASP A 26 3.21 4.37 -7.33
N ALA A 27 2.25 3.44 -7.45
CA ALA A 27 0.94 3.52 -6.81
C ALA A 27 0.33 2.13 -6.49
N ALA A 28 -0.55 2.09 -5.49
CA ALA A 28 -1.39 0.93 -5.20
C ALA A 28 -2.73 0.99 -5.97
N LEU A 29 -3.32 -0.17 -6.24
CA LEU A 29 -4.61 -0.29 -6.91
C LEU A 29 -5.61 -1.03 -6.01
N ILE A 30 -6.71 -0.35 -5.68
CA ILE A 30 -7.79 -0.85 -4.82
C ILE A 30 -9.09 -0.82 -5.62
N VAL A 31 -9.79 -1.95 -5.63
CA VAL A 31 -11.10 -2.06 -6.27
C VAL A 31 -12.13 -2.43 -5.20
N PRO A 32 -13.03 -1.50 -4.83
CA PRO A 32 -14.14 -1.81 -3.94
C PRO A 32 -15.06 -2.86 -4.54
N GLN A 33 -15.74 -3.61 -3.68
CA GLN A 33 -16.80 -4.49 -4.11
C GLN A 33 -17.96 -3.69 -4.72
N THR A 34 -18.73 -4.32 -5.60
CA THR A 34 -19.93 -3.70 -6.18
C THR A 34 -20.86 -3.20 -5.07
N ALA A 35 -21.45 -2.01 -5.28
CA ALA A 35 -22.32 -1.32 -4.32
C ALA A 35 -21.66 -0.93 -2.97
N HIS A 36 -20.33 -0.92 -2.91
CA HIS A 36 -19.58 -0.40 -1.76
C HIS A 36 -18.83 0.88 -2.16
N GLU A 37 -18.65 1.78 -1.18
CA GLU A 37 -17.91 3.02 -1.35
C GLU A 37 -16.51 2.91 -0.70
N LEU A 38 -15.53 3.61 -1.28
CA LEU A 38 -14.20 3.77 -0.70
C LEU A 38 -14.09 5.16 -0.08
N ALA A 39 -14.00 5.22 1.26
CA ALA A 39 -13.71 6.45 1.97
C ALA A 39 -12.21 6.51 2.33
N LEU A 40 -11.59 7.68 2.15
CA LEU A 40 -10.18 7.93 2.46
C LEU A 40 -10.05 9.22 3.26
N SER A 41 -9.23 9.20 4.30
CA SER A 41 -8.84 10.38 5.08
C SER A 41 -7.40 10.19 5.56
N THR A 42 -6.71 11.29 5.86
CA THR A 42 -5.36 11.27 6.42
C THR A 42 -5.23 12.37 7.46
N ASP A 43 -4.38 12.14 8.44
CA ASP A 43 -4.03 13.10 9.47
C ASP A 43 -2.54 13.00 9.80
N LEU A 44 -1.98 14.06 10.38
CA LEU A 44 -0.62 14.05 10.91
C LEU A 44 -0.69 14.30 12.42
N LEU A 45 -0.10 13.36 13.18
CA LEU A 45 0.08 13.46 14.64
C LEU A 45 1.23 14.39 15.01
#